data_AF-A0A497NSV4-F1
#
_entry.id   AF-A0A497NSV4-F1
#
_cell.length_a   1.000
_cell.length_b   1.000
_cell.length_c   1.000
_cell.angle_alpha   90.00
_cell.angle_beta   90.00
_cell.angle_gamma   90.00
#
_symmetry.space_group_name_H-M   'P 1'
#
loop_
_entity.id
_entity.type
_entity.pdbx_description
1 polymer ?
#
loop_
_entity_poly.entity_id
_entity_poly.type
_entity_poly.pdbx_seq_one_letter_code
_entity_poly.pdbx_strand_id
1 'polypeptide(L)'
;MLRMKELAMKNEDIAYALVGQAILDEGKIGPDMIRISYYSEGEARYLWEVGRRWDLVNDLRTEKAHGAKRWVFTVKASARRRLYEAIGPLPNSTKDNAFKHLVARDPKGGYWKYSQGQAKKVILSVLKTPKTVRQICECTNLSSSSVRKHLRDLEKKGKVRKVGKNVNAVRKNYRLAELWLASKS
;
A
#
# COMPACT_ATOMS: atom_id res chain seq x y z
N MET A 1 8.89 17.10 23.05
CA MET A 1 7.96 16.30 22.23
C MET A 1 6.50 16.32 22.73
N LEU A 2 6.23 16.41 24.05
CA LEU A 2 4.87 16.46 24.62
C LEU A 2 3.98 17.59 24.05
N ARG A 3 4.53 18.80 23.87
CA ARG A 3 3.80 19.96 23.35
C ARG A 3 3.21 19.73 21.95
N MET A 4 3.94 19.06 21.05
CA MET A 4 3.42 18.77 19.70
C MET A 4 2.35 17.68 19.72
N LYS A 5 2.46 16.70 20.61
CA LYS A 5 1.41 15.70 20.82
C LYS A 5 0.12 16.37 21.25
N GLU A 6 0.20 17.20 22.28
CA GLU A 6 -0.97 17.88 22.85
C GLU A 6 -1.67 18.78 21.82
N LEU A 7 -0.88 19.50 21.02
CA LEU A 7 -1.39 20.28 19.90
C LEU A 7 -2.08 19.40 18.86
N ALA A 8 -1.43 18.31 18.43
CA ALA A 8 -2.00 17.36 17.47
C ALA A 8 -3.24 16.64 18.01
N MET A 9 -3.38 16.47 19.32
CA MET A 9 -4.58 15.88 19.93
C MET A 9 -5.78 16.83 19.92
N LYS A 10 -5.54 18.14 19.72
CA LYS A 10 -6.56 19.21 19.70
C LYS A 10 -6.80 19.78 18.30
N ASN A 11 -5.85 19.63 17.38
CA ASN A 11 -5.92 20.18 16.03
C ASN A 11 -5.64 19.08 14.99
N GLU A 12 -6.61 18.85 14.11
CA GLU A 12 -6.57 17.80 13.09
C GLU A 12 -5.50 18.06 12.02
N ASP A 13 -5.29 19.31 11.61
CA ASP A 13 -4.28 19.66 10.59
C ASP A 13 -2.86 19.34 11.08
N ILE A 14 -2.60 19.60 12.37
CA ILE A 14 -1.33 19.21 12.99
C ILE A 14 -1.19 17.69 13.03
N ALA A 15 -2.28 16.96 13.31
CA ALA A 15 -2.26 15.50 13.24
C ALA A 15 -2.00 14.98 11.81
N TYR A 16 -2.59 15.61 10.79
CA TYR A 16 -2.31 15.31 9.38
C TYR A 16 -0.86 15.56 9.04
N ALA A 17 -0.28 16.68 9.44
CA ALA A 17 1.13 16.98 9.24
C ALA A 17 2.04 15.93 9.88
N LEU A 18 1.77 15.52 11.13
CA LEU A 18 2.56 14.50 11.83
C LEU A 18 2.46 13.12 11.18
N VAL A 19 1.23 12.67 10.87
CA VAL A 19 1.02 11.39 10.18
C VAL A 19 1.62 11.45 8.78
N GLY A 20 1.51 12.58 8.10
CA GLY A 20 2.08 12.80 6.77
C GLY A 20 3.59 12.74 6.74
N GLN A 21 4.25 13.40 7.69
CA GLN A 21 5.70 13.33 7.87
C GLN A 21 6.14 11.87 8.07
N ALA A 22 5.43 11.11 8.91
CA ALA A 22 5.73 9.70 9.10
C ALA A 22 5.49 8.83 7.86
N ILE A 23 4.55 9.18 6.99
CA ILE A 23 4.39 8.52 5.68
C ILE A 23 5.60 8.79 4.78
N LEU A 24 6.17 9.99 4.85
CA LEU A 24 7.36 10.36 4.09
C LEU A 24 8.62 9.65 4.60
N ASP A 25 8.80 9.60 5.92
CA ASP A 25 10.01 9.07 6.53
C ASP A 25 9.98 7.53 6.62
N GLU A 26 8.95 6.99 7.29
CA GLU A 26 8.85 5.58 7.65
C GLU A 26 7.82 4.81 6.82
N GLY A 27 6.98 5.55 6.07
CA GLY A 27 5.86 5.00 5.33
C GLY A 27 6.29 4.11 4.17
N LYS A 28 5.85 2.85 4.24
CA LYS A 28 5.82 1.93 3.11
C LYS A 28 4.46 1.99 2.43
N ILE A 29 4.40 2.72 1.31
CA ILE A 29 3.21 2.76 0.45
C ILE A 29 3.22 1.55 -0.48
N GLY A 30 2.43 0.53 -0.13
CA GLY A 30 2.23 -0.67 -0.91
C GLY A 30 1.05 -0.56 -1.89
N PRO A 31 0.74 -1.64 -2.62
CA PRO A 31 -0.36 -1.66 -3.60
C PRO A 31 -1.76 -1.58 -2.96
N ASP A 32 -1.90 -1.93 -1.66
CA ASP A 32 -3.21 -1.97 -0.98
C ASP A 32 -3.27 -1.13 0.31
N MET A 33 -2.13 -0.70 0.82
CA MET A 33 -2.05 -0.08 2.15
C MET A 33 -0.83 0.83 2.28
N ILE A 34 -0.94 1.81 3.18
CA ILE A 34 0.18 2.59 3.68
C ILE A 34 0.50 2.03 5.07
N ARG A 35 1.71 1.52 5.23
CA ARG A 35 2.21 0.93 6.48
C ARG A 35 3.28 1.82 7.07
N ILE A 36 3.18 2.12 8.36
CA ILE A 36 4.20 2.85 9.12
C ILE A 36 4.78 1.88 10.14
N SER A 37 6.08 1.92 10.39
CA SER A 37 6.77 0.94 11.24
C SER A 37 7.94 1.56 11.97
N TYR A 38 7.99 1.41 13.28
CA TYR A 38 9.09 1.87 14.11
C TYR A 38 9.71 0.71 14.88
N TYR A 39 10.97 0.89 15.28
CA TYR A 39 11.66 0.01 16.22
C TYR A 39 11.55 0.50 17.67
N SER A 40 11.08 1.73 17.89
CA SER A 40 10.76 2.26 19.22
C SER A 40 9.26 2.12 19.47
N GLU A 41 8.90 1.52 20.61
CA GLU A 41 7.50 1.48 21.05
C GLU A 41 6.96 2.88 21.30
N GLY A 42 7.76 3.74 21.94
CA GLY A 42 7.35 5.09 22.33
C GLY A 42 6.97 5.94 21.12
N GLU A 43 7.79 5.91 20.07
CA GLU A 43 7.52 6.64 18.82
C GLU A 43 6.30 6.09 18.09
N ALA A 44 6.19 4.75 17.99
CA ALA A 44 5.04 4.12 17.36
C ALA A 44 3.74 4.46 18.09
N ARG A 45 3.74 4.37 19.42
CA ARG A 45 2.58 4.63 20.27
C ARG A 45 2.20 6.11 20.25
N TYR A 46 3.18 7.00 20.31
CA TYR A 46 2.96 8.45 20.16
C TYR A 46 2.16 8.76 18.90
N LEU A 47 2.66 8.28 17.75
CA LEU A 47 2.07 8.63 16.46
C LEU A 47 0.75 7.89 16.24
N TRP A 48 0.66 6.66 16.70
CA TRP A 48 -0.59 5.90 16.66
C TRP A 48 -1.69 6.54 17.49
N GLU A 49 -1.40 7.05 18.70
CA GLU A 49 -2.40 7.73 19.52
C GLU A 49 -2.95 8.99 18.84
N VAL A 50 -2.06 9.80 18.25
CA VAL A 50 -2.45 10.96 17.43
C VAL A 50 -3.33 10.51 16.26
N GLY A 51 -2.88 9.52 15.50
CA GLY A 51 -3.65 9.01 14.35
C GLY A 51 -5.00 8.42 14.76
N ARG A 52 -5.06 7.70 15.89
CA ARG A 52 -6.27 7.05 16.40
C ARG A 52 -7.31 8.08 16.85
N ARG A 53 -6.88 9.16 17.50
CA ARG A 53 -7.74 10.26 17.96
C ARG A 53 -8.60 10.86 16.83
N TRP A 54 -8.05 10.91 15.63
CA TRP A 54 -8.65 11.45 14.41
C TRP A 54 -9.08 10.38 13.41
N ASP A 55 -9.20 9.13 13.86
CA ASP A 55 -9.65 8.00 13.03
C ASP A 55 -8.82 7.77 11.75
N LEU A 56 -7.51 8.05 11.78
CA LEU A 56 -6.63 7.99 10.61
C LEU A 56 -5.98 6.63 10.40
N VAL A 57 -5.79 5.88 11.49
CA VAL A 57 -4.98 4.67 11.50
C VAL A 57 -5.73 3.50 12.12
N ASN A 58 -5.39 2.29 11.68
CA ASN A 58 -5.82 1.05 12.30
C ASN A 58 -5.02 0.79 13.59
N ASP A 59 -5.39 -0.26 14.31
CA ASP A 59 -4.76 -0.64 15.57
C ASP A 59 -3.25 -0.86 15.46
N LEU A 60 -2.57 -0.49 16.53
CA LEU A 60 -1.15 -0.74 16.71
C LEU A 60 -0.92 -2.22 17.01
N ARG A 61 -0.01 -2.83 16.26
CA ARG A 61 0.39 -4.22 16.47
C ARG A 61 1.90 -4.37 16.47
N THR A 62 2.36 -5.55 16.85
CA THR A 62 3.78 -5.89 16.79
C THR A 62 4.02 -6.96 15.74
N GLU A 63 5.16 -6.87 15.06
CA GLU A 63 5.60 -7.86 14.07
C GLU A 63 7.08 -8.17 14.30
N LYS A 64 7.50 -9.41 14.06
CA LYS A 64 8.94 -9.76 14.00
C LYS A 64 9.41 -9.62 12.56
N ALA A 65 10.47 -8.85 12.33
CA ALA A 65 11.07 -8.66 11.01
C ALA A 65 12.59 -8.61 11.11
N HIS A 66 13.26 -9.57 10.47
CA HIS A 66 14.72 -9.74 10.50
C HIS A 66 15.26 -9.89 11.93
N GLY A 67 14.65 -10.76 12.74
CA GLY A 67 15.07 -11.02 14.13
C GLY A 67 14.67 -9.93 15.13
N ALA A 68 14.30 -8.72 14.67
CA ALA A 68 13.91 -7.62 15.53
C ALA A 68 12.38 -7.46 15.63
N LYS A 69 11.90 -7.10 16.82
CA LYS A 69 10.50 -6.66 17.05
C LYS A 69 10.32 -5.25 16.49
N ARG A 70 9.20 -5.00 15.82
CA ARG A 70 8.78 -3.68 15.35
C ARG A 70 7.32 -3.44 15.71
N TRP A 71 6.98 -2.18 15.89
CA TRP A 71 5.62 -1.70 16.13
C TRP A 71 5.08 -1.11 14.83
N VAL A 72 3.90 -1.56 14.44
CA VAL A 72 3.36 -1.35 13.09
C VAL A 72 1.91 -0.95 13.20
N PHE A 73 1.52 0.02 12.39
CA PHE A 73 0.11 0.34 12.12
C PHE A 73 -0.04 0.71 10.65
N THR A 74 -1.29 0.86 10.20
CA THR A 74 -1.60 1.19 8.81
C THR A 74 -2.62 2.32 8.74
N VAL A 75 -2.54 3.13 7.69
CA VAL A 75 -3.55 4.17 7.42
C VAL A 75 -4.87 3.51 7.01
N LYS A 76 -5.96 3.93 7.64
CA LYS A 76 -7.33 3.47 7.32
C LYS A 76 -7.68 3.78 5.88
N ALA A 77 -8.40 2.88 5.22
CA ALA A 77 -8.81 3.08 3.83
C ALA A 77 -9.67 4.35 3.66
N SER A 78 -10.61 4.56 4.58
CA SER A 78 -11.48 5.75 4.64
C SER A 78 -10.72 7.07 4.83
N ALA A 79 -9.57 7.04 5.51
CA ALA A 79 -8.79 8.24 5.82
C ALA A 79 -7.81 8.68 4.71
N ARG A 80 -7.54 7.83 3.71
CA ARG A 80 -6.50 8.08 2.69
C ARG A 80 -6.75 9.36 1.90
N ARG A 81 -8.01 9.61 1.51
CA ARG A 81 -8.39 10.76 0.70
C ARG A 81 -8.11 12.07 1.45
N ARG A 82 -8.70 12.23 2.63
CA ARG A 82 -8.51 13.44 3.46
C ARG A 82 -7.04 13.66 3.84
N LEU A 83 -6.30 12.60 4.16
CA LEU A 83 -4.85 12.70 4.39
C LEU A 83 -4.12 13.21 3.15
N TYR A 84 -4.41 12.66 1.98
CA TYR A 84 -3.75 13.07 0.73
C TYR A 84 -4.10 14.51 0.34
N GLU A 85 -5.35 14.95 0.56
CA GLU A 85 -5.76 16.33 0.32
C GLU A 85 -5.02 17.31 1.24
N ALA A 86 -4.70 16.90 2.47
CA ALA A 86 -4.00 17.76 3.43
C ALA A 86 -2.47 17.81 3.23
N ILE A 87 -1.84 16.71 2.81
CA ILE A 87 -0.36 16.61 2.77
C ILE A 87 0.21 16.44 1.36
N GLY A 88 -0.66 16.22 0.38
CA GLY A 88 -0.28 15.99 -1.01
C GLY A 88 -0.07 17.30 -1.77
N PRO A 89 0.63 17.27 -2.92
CA PRO A 89 1.35 16.12 -3.47
C PRO A 89 2.62 15.78 -2.66
N LEU A 90 3.02 14.51 -2.65
CA LEU A 90 4.26 14.11 -1.98
C LEU A 90 5.48 14.50 -2.82
N PRO A 91 6.61 14.94 -2.20
CA PRO A 91 7.80 15.39 -2.93
C PRO A 91 8.46 14.28 -3.77
N ASN A 92 8.32 13.01 -3.37
CA ASN A 92 8.79 11.88 -4.15
C ASN A 92 7.69 11.40 -5.12
N SER A 93 7.87 11.62 -6.42
CA SER A 93 6.88 11.27 -7.45
C SER A 93 6.45 9.79 -7.45
N THR A 94 7.35 8.87 -7.12
CA THR A 94 7.02 7.43 -7.03
C THR A 94 6.12 7.13 -5.84
N LYS A 95 6.38 7.75 -4.68
CA LYS A 95 5.53 7.66 -3.49
C LYS A 95 4.20 8.38 -3.72
N ASP A 96 4.22 9.55 -4.36
CA ASP A 96 3.02 10.32 -4.69
C ASP A 96 2.06 9.51 -5.58
N ASN A 97 2.57 8.95 -6.69
CA ASN A 97 1.80 8.08 -7.57
C ASN A 97 1.25 6.84 -6.84
N ALA A 98 2.03 6.28 -5.91
CA ALA A 98 1.58 5.18 -5.06
C ALA A 98 0.38 5.57 -4.20
N PHE A 99 0.44 6.76 -3.59
CA PHE A 99 -0.61 7.25 -2.71
C PHE A 99 -1.86 7.61 -3.51
N LYS A 100 -1.72 8.36 -4.62
CA LYS A 100 -2.81 8.64 -5.56
C LYS A 100 -3.56 7.38 -5.98
N HIS A 101 -2.84 6.31 -6.31
CA HIS A 101 -3.46 5.03 -6.63
C HIS A 101 -4.33 4.52 -5.47
N LEU A 102 -3.84 4.56 -4.24
CA LEU A 102 -4.58 4.11 -3.05
C LEU A 102 -5.80 4.99 -2.70
N VAL A 103 -5.75 6.28 -3.01
CA VAL A 103 -6.87 7.24 -2.84
C VAL A 103 -7.97 6.98 -3.86
N ALA A 104 -7.61 6.61 -5.09
CA ALA A 104 -8.55 6.29 -6.16
C ALA A 104 -9.31 4.97 -5.94
N ARG A 105 -8.91 4.15 -4.96
CA ARG A 105 -9.60 2.90 -4.64
C ARG A 105 -10.79 3.16 -3.74
N ASP A 106 -11.90 2.48 -4.02
CA ASP A 106 -13.06 2.50 -3.14
C ASP A 106 -12.70 1.87 -1.77
N PRO A 107 -12.80 2.63 -0.66
CA PRO A 107 -12.47 2.14 0.68
C PRO A 107 -13.45 1.08 1.18
N LYS A 108 -14.66 0.97 0.62
CA LYS A 108 -15.66 -0.06 0.99
C LYS A 108 -15.31 -1.46 0.50
N GLY A 109 -14.19 -1.61 -0.22
CA GLY A 109 -13.54 -2.90 -0.44
C GLY A 109 -14.49 -4.04 -0.78
N GLY A 110 -15.29 -3.93 -1.84
CA GLY A 110 -16.14 -5.05 -2.22
C GLY A 110 -17.50 -4.70 -2.80
N TYR A 111 -17.53 -3.92 -3.88
CA TYR A 111 -18.26 -4.50 -5.00
C TYR A 111 -17.30 -5.49 -5.64
N TRP A 112 -17.74 -6.75 -5.75
CA TRP A 112 -17.14 -7.70 -6.66
C TRP A 112 -17.24 -7.09 -8.06
N LYS A 113 -16.32 -6.18 -8.39
CA LYS A 113 -16.34 -5.49 -9.69
C LYS A 113 -16.22 -6.52 -10.81
N TYR A 114 -15.72 -7.71 -10.48
CA TYR A 114 -15.55 -8.84 -11.35
C TYR A 114 -15.87 -10.15 -10.64
N SER A 115 -16.59 -11.04 -11.33
CA SER A 115 -16.56 -12.48 -11.01
C SER A 115 -15.13 -13.02 -11.16
N GLN A 116 -14.81 -14.17 -10.54
CA GLN A 116 -13.44 -14.72 -10.62
C GLN A 116 -12.93 -14.89 -12.07
N GLY A 117 -13.82 -15.25 -13.00
CA GLY A 117 -13.51 -15.36 -14.42
C GLY A 117 -13.18 -14.01 -15.07
N GLN A 118 -13.92 -12.97 -14.72
CA GLN A 118 -13.68 -11.61 -15.21
C GLN A 118 -12.37 -11.02 -14.66
N ALA A 119 -12.05 -11.25 -13.38
CA ALA A 119 -10.78 -10.77 -12.80
C ALA A 119 -9.56 -11.35 -13.51
N LYS A 120 -9.60 -12.64 -13.86
CA LYS A 120 -8.54 -13.31 -14.65
C LYS A 120 -8.44 -12.74 -16.07
N LYS A 121 -9.57 -12.47 -16.73
CA LYS A 121 -9.59 -11.83 -18.07
C LYS A 121 -8.96 -10.45 -18.05
N VAL A 122 -9.31 -9.62 -17.06
CA VAL A 122 -8.76 -8.26 -16.90
C VAL A 122 -7.26 -8.29 -16.57
N ILE A 123 -6.80 -9.26 -15.76
CA ILE A 123 -5.35 -9.44 -15.53
C ILE A 123 -4.64 -9.81 -16.85
N LEU A 124 -5.17 -10.74 -17.63
CA LEU A 124 -4.57 -11.12 -18.91
C LEU A 124 -4.54 -9.95 -19.90
N SER A 125 -5.58 -9.12 -19.95
CA SER A 125 -5.64 -8.00 -20.88
C SER A 125 -4.58 -6.92 -20.62
N VAL A 126 -4.13 -6.76 -19.37
CA VAL A 126 -3.06 -5.80 -19.02
C VAL A 126 -1.66 -6.41 -19.14
N LEU A 127 -1.52 -7.74 -19.25
CA LEU A 127 -0.24 -8.45 -19.35
C LEU A 127 0.26 -8.62 -20.80
N LYS A 128 -0.12 -7.70 -21.71
CA LYS A 128 0.46 -7.58 -23.05
C LYS A 128 1.95 -7.23 -23.00
N THR A 129 2.37 -6.53 -21.95
CA THR A 129 3.78 -6.23 -21.63
C THR A 129 4.11 -6.72 -20.23
N PRO A 130 5.40 -6.97 -19.91
CA PRO A 130 5.78 -7.43 -18.58
C PRO A 130 5.39 -6.42 -17.50
N LYS A 131 4.65 -6.86 -16.48
CA LYS A 131 4.22 -5.99 -15.35
C LYS A 131 4.47 -6.64 -14.01
N THR A 132 4.81 -5.81 -13.04
CA THR A 132 4.84 -6.18 -11.62
C THR A 132 3.43 -6.31 -11.05
N VAL A 133 3.29 -7.02 -9.93
CA VAL A 133 2.02 -7.09 -9.18
C VAL A 133 1.46 -5.69 -8.89
N ARG A 134 2.33 -4.73 -8.54
CA ARG A 134 1.92 -3.35 -8.27
C ARG A 134 1.32 -2.68 -9.50
N GLN A 135 2.00 -2.75 -10.65
CA GLN A 135 1.49 -2.20 -11.90
C GLN A 135 0.16 -2.88 -12.31
N ILE A 136 0.01 -4.18 -12.06
CA ILE A 136 -1.26 -4.87 -12.31
C ILE A 136 -2.36 -4.33 -11.39
N CYS A 137 -2.08 -4.10 -10.11
CA CYS A 137 -3.04 -3.48 -9.18
C CYS A 137 -3.42 -2.07 -9.66
N GLU A 138 -2.45 -1.27 -10.08
CA GLU A 138 -2.64 0.08 -10.64
C GLU A 138 -3.53 0.06 -11.88
N CYS A 139 -3.32 -0.88 -12.81
CA CYS A 139 -4.12 -0.97 -14.04
C CYS A 139 -5.52 -1.59 -13.84
N THR A 140 -5.71 -2.45 -12.83
CA THR A 140 -6.93 -3.27 -12.69
C THR A 140 -7.80 -2.89 -11.48
N ASN A 141 -7.26 -2.09 -10.56
CA ASN A 141 -7.83 -1.78 -9.25
C ASN A 141 -8.09 -3.02 -8.35
N LEU A 142 -7.52 -4.18 -8.70
CA LEU A 142 -7.60 -5.39 -7.89
C LEU A 142 -6.64 -5.32 -6.71
N SER A 143 -6.96 -6.02 -5.61
CA SER A 143 -6.02 -6.13 -4.49
C SER A 143 -4.80 -6.96 -4.84
N SER A 144 -3.64 -6.69 -4.22
CA SER A 144 -2.44 -7.49 -4.49
C SER A 144 -2.58 -8.95 -4.07
N SER A 145 -3.42 -9.24 -3.07
CA SER A 145 -3.76 -10.60 -2.67
C SER A 145 -4.57 -11.32 -3.76
N SER A 146 -5.58 -10.64 -4.33
CA SER A 146 -6.38 -11.17 -5.44
C SER A 146 -5.54 -11.37 -6.69
N VAL A 147 -4.71 -10.38 -7.06
CA VAL A 147 -3.79 -10.47 -8.19
C VAL A 147 -2.83 -11.65 -8.03
N ARG A 148 -2.17 -11.80 -6.87
CA ARG A 148 -1.25 -12.93 -6.63
C ARG A 148 -1.97 -14.29 -6.67
N LYS A 149 -3.20 -14.38 -6.16
CA LYS A 149 -4.01 -15.60 -6.26
C LYS A 149 -4.27 -15.94 -7.72
N HIS A 150 -4.77 -14.98 -8.50
CA HIS A 150 -5.10 -15.21 -9.91
C HIS A 150 -3.87 -15.46 -10.79
N LEU A 151 -2.74 -14.79 -10.55
CA LEU A 151 -1.49 -15.05 -11.26
C LEU A 151 -1.02 -16.49 -11.03
N ARG A 152 -1.04 -16.99 -9.79
CA ARG A 152 -0.69 -18.40 -9.50
C ARG A 152 -1.62 -19.38 -10.20
N ASP A 153 -2.93 -19.10 -10.22
CA ASP A 153 -3.88 -19.94 -10.94
C ASP A 153 -3.64 -19.94 -12.45
N LEU A 154 -3.30 -18.78 -13.02
CA LEU A 154 -3.03 -18.62 -14.46
C LEU A 154 -1.69 -19.25 -14.84
N GLU A 155 -0.69 -19.16 -13.97
CA GLU A 155 0.64 -19.77 -14.13
C GLU A 155 0.53 -21.30 -14.16
N LYS A 156 -0.22 -21.89 -13.22
CA LYS A 156 -0.53 -23.34 -13.22
C LYS A 156 -1.23 -23.80 -14.51
N LYS A 157 -1.95 -22.91 -15.18
CA LYS A 157 -2.64 -23.17 -16.46
C LYS A 157 -1.79 -22.78 -17.68
N GLY A 158 -0.52 -22.42 -17.49
CA GLY A 158 0.39 -22.00 -18.56
C GLY A 158 0.05 -20.67 -19.22
N LYS A 159 -0.94 -19.91 -18.72
CA LYS A 159 -1.44 -18.67 -19.36
C LYS A 159 -0.59 -17.43 -19.07
N VAL A 160 0.20 -17.47 -18.00
CA VAL A 160 1.15 -16.42 -17.65
C VAL A 160 2.45 -17.07 -17.18
N ARG A 161 3.55 -16.32 -17.28
CA ARG A 161 4.86 -16.74 -16.79
C ARG A 161 5.63 -15.57 -16.19
N LYS A 162 6.57 -15.88 -15.31
CA LYS A 162 7.56 -14.91 -14.82
C LYS A 162 8.66 -14.75 -15.87
N VAL A 163 8.97 -13.51 -16.22
CA VAL A 163 9.97 -13.18 -17.27
C VAL A 163 11.20 -12.45 -16.73
N GLY A 164 11.25 -12.19 -15.43
CA GLY A 164 12.39 -11.56 -14.78
C GLY A 164 11.99 -10.75 -13.55
N LYS A 165 12.85 -9.80 -13.18
CA LYS A 165 12.58 -8.86 -12.09
C LYS A 165 12.80 -7.43 -12.57
N ASN A 166 11.97 -6.51 -12.10
CA ASN A 166 12.18 -5.09 -12.33
C ASN A 166 13.39 -4.61 -11.51
N VAL A 167 14.48 -4.27 -12.20
CA VAL A 167 15.74 -3.79 -11.60
C VAL A 167 15.58 -2.43 -10.92
N ASN A 168 14.61 -1.64 -11.34
CA ASN A 168 14.33 -0.30 -10.81
C ASN A 168 13.31 -0.33 -9.66
N ALA A 169 12.91 -1.51 -9.18
CA ALA A 169 11.97 -1.60 -8.06
C ALA A 169 12.63 -1.09 -6.76
N VAL A 170 12.03 -0.03 -6.16
CA VAL A 170 12.49 0.69 -4.95
C VAL A 170 12.93 -0.22 -3.79
N ARG A 171 12.36 -1.42 -3.68
CA ARG A 171 12.93 -2.50 -2.86
C ARG A 171 12.86 -3.80 -3.65
N LYS A 172 14.01 -4.45 -3.85
CA LYS A 172 14.21 -5.77 -4.51
C LYS A 172 13.49 -6.95 -3.84
N ASN A 173 12.53 -6.71 -2.94
CA ASN A 173 11.79 -7.76 -2.26
C ASN A 173 11.09 -8.66 -3.28
N TYR A 174 11.57 -9.90 -3.34
CA TYR A 174 11.66 -10.75 -4.52
C TYR A 174 10.34 -11.05 -5.25
N ARG A 175 9.18 -10.83 -4.61
CA ARG A 175 7.84 -11.18 -5.14
C ARG A 175 7.08 -10.01 -5.76
N LEU A 176 7.33 -8.78 -5.33
CA LEU A 176 6.69 -7.59 -5.93
C LEU A 176 7.49 -7.05 -7.13
N ALA A 177 8.77 -7.40 -7.20
CA ALA A 177 9.62 -7.09 -8.34
C ALA A 177 9.46 -8.08 -9.51
N GLU A 178 8.81 -9.24 -9.32
CA GLU A 178 8.59 -10.22 -10.39
C GLU A 178 7.79 -9.59 -11.53
N LEU A 179 8.33 -9.71 -12.74
CA LEU A 179 7.66 -9.32 -13.96
C LEU A 179 6.87 -10.50 -14.49
N TRP A 180 5.56 -10.31 -14.63
CA TRP A 180 4.64 -11.27 -15.19
C TRP A 180 4.30 -10.89 -16.62
N LEU A 181 4.16 -11.89 -17.50
CA LEU A 181 3.75 -11.72 -18.89
C LEU A 181 2.73 -12.79 -19.26
N ALA A 182 1.77 -12.47 -20.12
CA ALA A 182 0.90 -13.47 -20.72
C ALA A 182 1.72 -14.40 -21.64
N SER A 183 1.48 -15.71 -21.54
CA SER A 183 2.06 -16.66 -22.48
C SER A 183 1.43 -16.44 -23.86
N LYS A 184 2.23 -16.50 -24.92
CA LYS A 184 1.68 -16.57 -26.27
C LYS A 184 0.91 -17.88 -26.38
N SER A 185 -0.34 -17.78 -26.84
CA SER A 185 -1.18 -18.94 -27.15
C SER A 185 -0.63 -19.68 -28.36
#